data_AF-A0A6N4W772-F1
#
_entry.id   AF-A0A6N4W772-F1
#
_cell.length_a   1.000
_cell.length_b   1.000
_cell.length_c   1.000
_cell.angle_alpha   90.00
_cell.angle_beta   90.00
_cell.angle_gamma   90.00
#
_symmetry.space_group_name_H-M   'P 1'
#
loop_
_entity.id
_entity.type
_entity.pdbx_description
1 polymer ?
#
loop_
_entity_poly.entity_id
_entity_poly.type
_entity_poly.pdbx_seq_one_letter_code
_entity_poly.pdbx_strand_id
1 'polypeptide(L)'
;MIETIGVGQLRADTCRYLQRVAGGDTLQVIRRGRVALRIEPVSHQQVTSQRQQEMSGTQVIAVQLSHLRSQASRYLDQAGSGCTMHVYHRGQRLAQIRSAGH
;
A
#
# COMPACT_ATOMS: atom_id res chain seq x y z
N MET A 1 6.97 -13.33 -0.86
CA MET A 1 6.54 -13.95 0.42
C MET A 1 5.47 -13.06 1.05
N ILE A 2 4.62 -13.57 1.96
CA ILE A 2 3.67 -12.73 2.70
C ILE A 2 4.19 -12.54 4.12
N GLU A 3 4.43 -11.30 4.53
CA GLU A 3 4.84 -10.96 5.88
C GLU A 3 3.82 -10.04 6.54
N THR A 4 3.57 -10.26 7.83
CA THR A 4 2.59 -9.51 8.59
C THR A 4 3.28 -8.62 9.61
N ILE A 5 2.97 -7.32 9.55
CA ILE A 5 3.64 -6.28 10.34
C ILE A 5 2.62 -5.37 11.02
N GLY A 6 2.98 -4.79 12.17
CA GLY A 6 2.18 -3.75 12.80
C GLY A 6 2.33 -2.38 12.10
N VAL A 7 1.34 -1.49 12.27
CA VAL A 7 1.45 -0.09 11.83
C VAL A 7 2.69 0.61 12.42
N GLY A 8 3.04 0.30 13.67
CA GLY A 8 4.25 0.83 14.32
C GLY A 8 5.54 0.39 13.63
N GLN A 9 5.65 -0.88 13.23
CA GLN A 9 6.80 -1.40 12.49
C GLN A 9 6.89 -0.77 11.11
N LEU A 10 5.76 -0.66 10.40
CA LEU A 10 5.71 0.00 9.10
C LEU A 10 6.17 1.46 9.19
N ARG A 11 5.83 2.19 10.27
CA ARG A 11 6.27 3.57 10.50
C ARG A 11 7.78 3.66 10.78
N ALA A 12 8.32 2.73 11.55
CA ALA A 12 9.75 2.72 11.90
C ALA A 12 10.63 2.42 10.68
N ASP A 13 10.20 1.45 9.84
CA ASP A 13 11.02 0.88 8.77
C ASP A 13 10.36 0.97 7.39
N THR A 14 9.61 2.05 7.12
CA THR A 14 8.81 2.21 5.89
C THR A 14 9.61 1.95 4.62
N CYS A 15 10.84 2.47 4.55
CA CYS A 15 11.70 2.32 3.38
C CYS A 15 12.10 0.85 3.14
N ARG A 16 12.53 0.16 4.20
CA ARG A 16 12.97 -1.24 4.13
C ARG A 16 11.82 -2.15 3.70
N TYR A 17 10.64 -1.96 4.30
CA TYR A 17 9.45 -2.72 3.95
C TYR A 17 9.02 -2.49 2.49
N LEU A 18 9.02 -1.24 2.02
CA LEU A 18 8.62 -0.94 0.65
C LEU A 18 9.65 -1.38 -0.39
N GLN A 19 10.93 -1.42 -0.06
CA GLN A 19 11.96 -2.03 -0.91
C GLN A 19 11.74 -3.53 -1.06
N ARG A 20 11.36 -4.24 0.01
CA ARG A 20 10.99 -5.65 -0.07
C ARG A 20 9.76 -5.86 -0.95
N VAL A 21 8.76 -4.99 -0.80
CA VAL A 21 7.58 -5.02 -1.67
C VAL A 21 7.97 -4.79 -3.13
N ALA A 22 8.83 -3.82 -3.41
CA ALA A 22 9.34 -3.61 -4.76
C ALA A 22 10.11 -4.83 -5.30
N GLY A 23 10.71 -5.64 -4.42
CA GLY A 23 11.34 -6.93 -4.73
C GLY A 23 10.36 -8.09 -4.93
N GLY A 24 9.05 -7.89 -4.81
CA GLY A 24 8.03 -8.91 -5.00
C GLY A 24 7.39 -9.46 -3.72
N ASP A 25 7.76 -8.96 -2.54
CA ASP A 25 7.09 -9.33 -1.30
C ASP A 25 5.72 -8.65 -1.16
N THR A 26 4.80 -9.31 -0.47
CA THR A 26 3.51 -8.75 -0.08
C THR A 26 3.51 -8.57 1.43
N LEU A 27 3.08 -7.41 1.91
CA LEU A 27 2.99 -7.13 3.33
C LEU A 27 1.52 -7.02 3.76
N GLN A 28 1.20 -7.55 4.92
CA GLN A 28 -0.08 -7.37 5.59
C GLN A 28 0.12 -6.48 6.81
N VAL A 29 -0.60 -5.38 6.87
CA VAL A 29 -0.52 -4.45 8.00
C VAL A 29 -1.63 -4.77 8.99
N ILE A 30 -1.25 -5.18 10.20
CA ILE A 30 -2.18 -5.40 11.30
C ILE A 30 -2.44 -4.09 12.06
N ARG A 31 -3.72 -3.82 12.31
CA ARG A 31 -4.21 -2.78 13.23
C ARG A 31 -5.23 -3.42 14.16
N ARG A 32 -5.10 -3.21 15.48
CA ARG A 32 -6.03 -3.75 16.50
C ARG A 32 -6.28 -5.27 16.37
N GLY A 33 -5.23 -6.04 16.07
CA GLY A 33 -5.29 -7.50 15.99
C GLY A 33 -5.88 -8.09 14.71
N ARG A 34 -6.22 -7.27 13.70
CA ARG A 34 -6.70 -7.73 12.39
C ARG A 34 -5.88 -7.14 11.25
N VAL A 35 -5.80 -7.84 10.14
CA VAL A 35 -5.20 -7.31 8.91
C VAL A 35 -6.09 -6.17 8.42
N ALA A 36 -5.58 -4.95 8.46
CA ALA A 36 -6.29 -3.76 8.02
C ALA A 36 -5.96 -3.44 6.55
N LEU A 37 -4.71 -3.65 6.15
CA LEU A 37 -4.21 -3.27 4.83
C LEU A 37 -3.34 -4.37 4.24
N ARG A 38 -3.25 -4.39 2.93
CA ARG A 38 -2.28 -5.18 2.18
C ARG A 38 -1.46 -4.25 1.29
N ILE A 39 -0.14 -4.39 1.35
CA ILE A 39 0.82 -3.69 0.50
C ILE A 39 1.40 -4.71 -0.47
N GLU A 40 1.24 -4.47 -1.76
CA GLU A 40 1.55 -5.42 -2.82
C GLU A 40 2.53 -4.85 -3.83
N PRO A 41 3.36 -5.71 -4.43
CA PRO A 41 4.25 -5.32 -5.51
C PRO A 41 3.43 -4.83 -6.69
N VAL A 42 4.02 -3.91 -7.44
CA VAL A 42 3.48 -3.53 -8.74
C VAL A 42 3.84 -4.62 -9.74
N SER A 43 2.94 -5.57 -9.96
CA SER A 43 3.09 -6.49 -11.08
C SER A 43 3.03 -5.69 -12.39
N HIS A 44 4.00 -5.88 -13.27
CA HIS A 44 4.17 -5.17 -14.56
C HIS A 44 2.99 -5.33 -15.55
N GLN A 45 1.91 -6.02 -15.16
CA GLN A 45 0.82 -6.49 -16.02
C GLN A 45 -0.51 -5.72 -15.83
N GLN A 46 -0.48 -4.45 -15.40
CA GLN A 46 -1.69 -3.75 -14.92
C GLN A 46 -2.45 -2.85 -15.91
N VAL A 47 -2.20 -2.96 -17.22
CA VAL A 47 -3.02 -2.21 -18.22
C VAL A 47 -4.50 -2.62 -18.15
N THR A 48 -4.81 -3.82 -17.65
CA THR A 48 -6.19 -4.34 -17.51
C THR A 48 -6.87 -3.99 -16.18
N SER A 49 -6.12 -3.68 -15.11
CA SER A 49 -6.68 -3.48 -13.76
C SER A 49 -7.18 -2.07 -13.48
N GLN A 50 -6.69 -1.05 -14.20
CA GLN A 50 -7.20 0.32 -14.05
C GLN A 50 -8.70 0.39 -14.41
N ARG A 51 -9.09 -0.27 -15.51
CA ARG A 51 -10.48 -0.30 -15.98
C ARG A 51 -11.45 -1.00 -15.01
N GLN A 52 -10.97 -1.96 -14.22
CA GLN A 52 -11.78 -2.62 -13.18
C GLN A 52 -11.88 -1.78 -11.90
N GLN A 53 -10.84 -1.02 -11.54
CA GLN A 53 -10.88 -0.10 -10.39
C GLN A 53 -11.81 1.09 -10.64
N GLU A 54 -11.86 1.59 -11.88
CA GLU A 54 -12.79 2.65 -12.31
C GLU A 54 -14.26 2.21 -12.24
N MET A 55 -14.58 0.94 -12.52
CA MET A 55 -15.93 0.39 -12.38
C MET A 55 -16.34 0.14 -10.92
N SER A 56 -15.38 -0.02 -10.00
CA SER A 56 -15.65 -0.37 -8.60
C SER A 56 -15.82 0.84 -7.67
N GLY A 57 -15.76 2.08 -8.20
CA GLY A 57 -15.87 3.31 -7.40
C GLY A 57 -14.76 3.50 -6.35
N THR A 58 -13.69 2.70 -6.43
CA THR A 58 -12.59 2.74 -5.46
C THR A 58 -11.70 3.93 -5.77
N GLN A 59 -11.64 4.89 -4.85
CA GLN A 59 -10.77 6.06 -5.00
C GLN A 59 -9.30 5.62 -4.99
N VAL A 60 -8.60 5.86 -6.10
CA VAL A 60 -7.18 5.58 -6.25
C VAL A 60 -6.36 6.85 -6.08
N ILE A 61 -5.35 6.81 -5.22
CA ILE A 61 -4.57 8.01 -4.86
C ILE A 61 -3.08 7.72 -5.05
N ALA A 62 -2.41 8.57 -5.83
CA ALA A 62 -0.97 8.53 -5.98
C ALA A 62 -0.30 9.24 -4.79
N VAL A 63 0.63 8.56 -4.13
CA VAL A 63 1.40 9.10 -3.00
C VAL A 63 2.89 8.90 -3.22
N GLN A 64 3.69 9.95 -3.02
CA GLN A 64 5.14 9.82 -3.04
C GLN A 64 5.63 9.15 -1.75
N LEU A 65 6.66 8.31 -1.84
CA LEU A 65 7.27 7.63 -0.70
C LEU A 65 7.67 8.61 0.40
N SER A 66 8.18 9.78 0.02
CA SER A 66 8.54 10.87 0.94
C SER A 66 7.32 11.40 1.72
N HIS A 67 6.17 11.56 1.06
CA HIS A 67 4.92 11.97 1.73
C HIS A 67 4.34 10.84 2.59
N LEU A 68 4.37 9.61 2.09
CA LEU A 68 3.95 8.44 2.85
C LEU A 68 4.78 8.29 4.12
N ARG A 69 6.08 8.54 4.08
CA ARG A 69 6.95 8.50 5.27
C ARG A 69 6.58 9.58 6.29
N SER A 70 6.40 10.83 5.85
CA SER A 70 6.07 11.94 6.75
C SER A 70 4.67 11.82 7.36
N GLN A 71 3.72 11.21 6.65
CA GLN A 71 2.31 11.16 7.05
C GLN A 71 1.75 9.73 7.02
N ALA A 72 2.57 8.73 7.37
CA ALA A 72 2.23 7.31 7.25
C ALA A 72 0.88 6.99 7.90
N SER A 73 0.65 7.45 9.13
CA SER A 73 -0.61 7.22 9.85
C SER A 73 -1.84 7.73 9.09
N ARG A 74 -1.76 8.93 8.48
CA ARG A 74 -2.88 9.53 7.73
C ARG A 74 -3.19 8.72 6.48
N TYR A 75 -2.15 8.38 5.71
CA TYR A 75 -2.33 7.61 4.48
C TYR A 75 -2.81 6.18 4.76
N LEU A 76 -2.32 5.53 5.82
CA LEU A 76 -2.78 4.20 6.22
C LEU A 76 -4.23 4.22 6.72
N ASP A 77 -4.62 5.24 7.48
CA ASP A 77 -6.01 5.39 7.93
C ASP A 77 -6.96 5.59 6.75
N GLN A 78 -6.55 6.44 5.80
CA GLN A 78 -7.29 6.68 4.55
C GLN A 78 -7.33 5.45 3.63
N ALA A 79 -6.27 4.64 3.59
CA ALA A 79 -6.32 3.35 2.90
C ALA A 79 -7.28 2.37 3.59
N GLY A 80 -7.38 2.45 4.93
CA GLY A 80 -8.30 1.64 5.73
C GLY A 80 -9.76 1.99 5.49
N SER A 81 -10.06 3.20 5.03
CA SER A 81 -11.43 3.61 4.66
C SER A 81 -11.87 3.12 3.28
N GLY A 82 -11.06 2.27 2.62
CA GLY A 82 -11.37 1.71 1.30
C GLY A 82 -10.72 2.44 0.13
N CYS A 83 -9.87 3.44 0.37
CA CYS A 83 -9.05 4.01 -0.71
C CYS A 83 -7.91 3.05 -1.08
N THR A 84 -7.60 2.96 -2.37
CA THR A 84 -6.38 2.29 -2.85
C THR A 84 -5.31 3.35 -3.09
N MET A 85 -4.08 3.09 -2.65
CA MET A 85 -2.96 4.01 -2.83
C MET A 85 -1.88 3.40 -3.70
N HIS A 86 -1.37 4.18 -4.65
CA HIS A 86 -0.19 3.86 -5.43
C HIS A 86 1.00 4.63 -4.87
N VAL A 87 1.99 3.90 -4.35
CA VAL A 87 3.20 4.48 -3.79
C VAL A 87 4.23 4.64 -4.90
N TYR A 88 4.69 5.87 -5.10
CA TYR A 88 5.70 6.22 -6.08
C TYR A 88 7.00 6.60 -5.40
N HIS A 89 8.13 6.25 -6.02
CA HIS A 89 9.45 6.72 -5.64
C HIS A 89 10.21 7.12 -6.89
N ARG A 90 10.72 8.36 -6.92
CA ARG A 90 11.45 8.91 -8.07
C ARG A 90 10.68 8.75 -9.40
N GLY A 91 9.35 8.92 -9.36
CA GLY A 91 8.48 8.78 -10.53
C GLY A 91 8.10 7.34 -10.91
N GLN A 92 8.69 6.32 -10.28
CA GLN A 92 8.34 4.91 -10.52
C GLN A 92 7.38 4.39 -9.46
N ARG A 93 6.37 3.63 -9.87
CA ARG A 93 5.43 2.99 -8.94
C ARG A 93 6.12 1.81 -8.27
N LEU A 94 6.26 1.85 -6.95
CA LEU A 94 6.91 0.80 -6.15
C LEU A 94 5.92 -0.22 -5.62
N ALA A 95 4.78 0.26 -5.11
CA ALA A 95 3.85 -0.58 -4.37
C ALA A 95 2.41 -0.07 -4.50
N GLN A 96 1.45 -0.96 -4.27
CA GLN A 96 0.04 -0.62 -4.13
C GLN A 96 -0.42 -0.99 -2.71
N ILE A 97 -1.07 -0.06 -2.01
CA ILE A 97 -1.69 -0.30 -0.70
C ILE A 97 -3.20 -0.38 -0.90
N ARG A 98 -3.83 -1.45 -0.46
CA ARG A 98 -5.29 -1.63 -0.45
C ARG A 98 -5.80 -2.00 0.93
N SER A 99 -7.07 -1.71 1.21
CA SER A 99 -7.76 -2.28 2.37
C SER A 99 -7.85 -3.79 2.21
N ALA A 100 -7.75 -4.52 3.32
CA ALA A 100 -7.83 -5.98 3.31
C ALA A 100 -9.27 -6.52 3.22
N GLY A 101 -10.28 -5.64 3.12
CA GLY A 101 -11.68 -5.99 3.37
C GLY A 101 -11.93 -6.14 4.87
N HIS A 102 -13.08 -5.66 5.34
CA HIS A 102 -13.50 -5.69 6.73
C HIS A 102 -14.50 -6.81 6.99
#